data_AF-A0A2E0T787-F1
#
_entry.id   AF-A0A2E0T787-F1
#
_cell.length_a   1.000
_cell.length_b   1.000
_cell.length_c   1.000
_cell.angle_alpha   90.00
_cell.angle_beta   90.00
_cell.angle_gamma   90.00
#
_symmetry.space_group_name_H-M   'P 1'
#
loop_
_entity.id
_entity.type
_entity.pdbx_description
1 polymer ?
#
loop_
_entity_poly.entity_id
_entity_poly.type
_entity_poly.pdbx_seq_one_letter_code
_entity_poly.pdbx_strand_id
1 'polypeptide(L)' 'AEVVRDLFRSDSQPEQSYSERQLYEASRERLAREVAVIEKTDEQKAIEKMETILNNSNGRNDDLESEEID' A
#
# COMPACT_ATOMS: atom_id res chain seq x y z
N ALA A 1 -6.96 3.41 -6.72
CA ALA A 1 -5.72 2.84 -6.14
C ALA A 1 -4.92 3.83 -5.28
N GLU A 2 -5.20 5.15 -5.31
CA GLU A 2 -4.42 6.18 -4.60
C GLU A 2 -4.43 6.00 -3.06
N VAL A 3 -5.60 5.75 -2.47
CA VAL A 3 -5.77 5.60 -1.02
C VAL A 3 -4.96 4.46 -0.40
N VAL A 4 -4.79 3.34 -1.12
CA VAL A 4 -3.97 2.21 -0.63
C VAL A 4 -2.50 2.60 -0.59
N ARG A 5 -2.03 3.34 -1.59
CA ARG A 5 -0.66 3.85 -1.67
C ARG A 5 -0.42 4.93 -0.62
N ASP A 6 -1.37 5.84 -0.42
CA ASP A 6 -1.25 6.95 0.54
C ASP A 6 -1.31 6.50 2.00
N LEU A 7 -1.99 5.38 2.26
CA LEU A 7 -2.05 4.74 3.57
C LEU A 7 -1.00 3.64 3.75
N PHE A 8 -0.21 3.31 2.73
CA PHE A 8 0.91 2.38 2.91
C PHE A 8 2.07 3.15 3.55
N ARG A 9 2.49 2.75 4.76
CA ARG A 9 3.45 3.47 5.60
C ARG A 9 4.59 2.55 6.07
N SER A 10 5.80 3.09 6.23
CA SER A 10 6.96 2.41 6.82
C SER A 10 6.98 2.51 8.35
N ASP A 11 7.74 1.64 9.02
CA ASP A 11 7.88 1.60 10.49
C ASP A 11 8.49 2.88 11.11
N SER A 12 9.04 3.77 10.28
CA SER A 12 9.56 5.09 10.68
C SER A 12 8.47 6.14 10.91
N GLN A 13 7.25 5.88 10.45
CA GLN A 13 6.12 6.80 10.54
C GLN A 13 5.23 6.50 11.77
N PRO A 14 4.53 7.51 12.32
CA PRO A 14 3.66 7.32 13.48
C PRO A 14 2.54 6.30 13.24
N GLU A 15 2.09 5.64 14.31
CA GLU A 15 1.03 4.64 14.23
C GLU A 15 -0.26 5.22 13.60
N GLN A 16 -0.78 4.50 12.60
CA GLN A 16 -2.05 4.84 11.96
C GLN A 16 -3.21 4.87 12.95
N SER A 17 -4.10 5.86 12.80
CA SER A 17 -5.37 5.89 13.52
C SER A 17 -6.26 4.70 13.13
N TYR A 18 -7.20 4.36 14.00
CA TYR A 18 -8.15 3.27 13.77
C TYR A 18 -8.96 3.45 12.46
N SER A 19 -9.40 4.68 12.16
CA SER A 19 -10.11 4.98 10.90
C SER A 19 -9.21 4.82 9.67
N GLU A 20 -7.94 5.19 9.77
CA GLU A 20 -6.97 5.01 8.68
C GLU A 20 -6.71 3.52 8.41
N ARG A 21 -6.55 2.71 9.46
CA ARG A 21 -6.42 1.25 9.31
C ARG A 21 -7.63 0.64 8.59
N GLN A 22 -8.84 1.02 9.00
CA GLN A 22 -10.07 0.53 8.36
C GLN A 22 -10.18 0.94 6.90
N LEU A 23 -9.80 2.18 6.58
CA LEU A 23 -9.80 2.67 5.20
C LEU A 23 -8.75 1.97 4.34
N TYR A 24 -7.56 1.72 4.91
CA TYR A 24 -6.49 0.95 4.27
C TYR A 24 -6.93 -0.47 3.97
N GLU A 25 -7.45 -1.20 4.96
CA GLU A 25 -7.94 -2.58 4.79
C GLU A 25 -9.03 -2.67 3.72
N ALA A 26 -10.06 -1.82 3.81
CA ALA A 26 -11.17 -1.81 2.84
C ALA A 26 -10.69 -1.49 1.42
N SER A 27 -9.73 -0.56 1.29
CA SER A 27 -9.16 -0.19 -0.01
C SER A 27 -8.24 -1.28 -0.55
N ARG A 28 -7.45 -1.91 0.30
CA ARG A 28 -6.53 -3.01 -0.04
C ARG A 28 -7.29 -4.22 -0.54
N GLU A 29 -8.38 -4.59 0.12
CA GLU A 29 -9.23 -5.70 -0.33
C GLU A 29 -9.88 -5.43 -1.70
N ARG A 30 -10.34 -4.20 -1.96
CA ARG A 30 -10.89 -3.85 -3.29
C ARG A 30 -9.83 -3.96 -4.37
N LEU A 31 -8.64 -3.42 -4.12
CA LEU A 31 -7.54 -3.46 -5.08
C LEU A 31 -7.07 -4.90 -5.35
N ALA A 32 -7.00 -5.76 -4.31
CA ALA A 32 -6.66 -7.17 -4.45
C ALA A 32 -7.61 -7.88 -5.41
N ARG A 33 -8.92 -7.66 -5.24
CA ARG A 33 -9.95 -8.24 -6.09
C ARG A 33 -9.88 -7.73 -7.52
N GLU A 34 -9.67 -6.43 -7.72
CA GLU A 34 -9.49 -5.86 -9.06
C GLU A 34 -8.28 -6.46 -9.78
N VAL A 35 -7.13 -6.57 -9.10
CA VAL A 35 -5.90 -7.16 -9.65
C VAL A 35 -6.11 -8.65 -9.97
N ALA A 36 -6.74 -9.41 -9.07
CA ALA A 36 -7.03 -10.82 -9.29
C ALA A 36 -7.89 -11.04 -10.55
N VAL A 37 -8.92 -10.21 -10.74
CA VAL A 37 -9.80 -10.27 -11.92
C VAL A 37 -9.06 -9.87 -13.20
N ILE A 38 -8.29 -8.77 -13.18
CA ILE A 38 -7.55 -8.27 -14.35
C ILE A 38 -6.49 -9.27 -14.80
N GLU A 39 -5.75 -9.85 -13.86
CA GLU A 39 -4.65 -10.76 -14.17
C GLU A 39 -5.08 -12.22 -14.27
N LYS A 40 -6.37 -12.51 -14.05
CA LYS A 40 -6.93 -13.88 -14.02
C LYS A 40 -6.10 -14.80 -13.12
N THR A 41 -5.76 -14.29 -11.94
CA THR A 41 -4.93 -14.97 -10.95
C THR A 41 -5.70 -15.12 -9.64
N ASP A 42 -5.15 -15.93 -8.74
CA ASP A 42 -5.73 -16.14 -7.41
C ASP A 42 -5.57 -14.89 -6.54
N GLU A 43 -6.51 -14.65 -5.64
CA GLU A 43 -6.50 -13.49 -4.74
C GLU A 43 -5.20 -13.39 -3.93
N GLN A 44 -4.65 -14.52 -3.46
CA GLN A 44 -3.37 -14.53 -2.75
C GLN A 44 -2.20 -14.02 -3.61
N LYS A 45 -2.12 -14.46 -4.88
CA LYS A 45 -1.06 -13.99 -5.80
C LYS A 45 -1.22 -12.52 -6.14
N ALA A 46 -2.46 -12.05 -6.25
CA ALA A 46 -2.75 -10.64 -6.46
C ALA A 46 -2.31 -9.80 -5.24
N ILE A 47 -2.55 -10.28 -4.02
CA ILE A 47 -2.08 -9.64 -2.78
C ILE A 47 -0.56 -9.56 -2.73
N GLU A 48 0.16 -10.67 -2.93
CA GLU A 48 1.64 -10.68 -2.91
C GLU A 48 2.23 -9.69 -3.92
N LYS A 49 1.65 -9.64 -5.13
CA LYS A 49 2.07 -8.71 -6.17
C LYS A 49 1.79 -7.26 -5.80
N MET A 50 0.63 -6.97 -5.23
CA MET A 50 0.31 -5.62 -4.73
C MET A 50 1.28 -5.20 -3.63
N GLU A 51 1.55 -6.07 -2.65
CA GLU A 51 2.51 -5.78 -1.59
C GLU A 51 3.91 -5.53 -2.14
N THR A 52 4.33 -6.29 -3.15
CA THR A 52 5.59 -6.05 -3.86
C THR A 52 5.63 -4.66 -4.52
N ILE A 53 4.54 -4.25 -5.18
CA ILE A 53 4.44 -2.93 -5.82
C ILE A 53 4.44 -1.81 -4.77
N LEU A 54 3.67 -1.97 -3.70
CA LEU A 54 3.57 -1.01 -2.59
C LEU A 54 4.92 -0.84 -1.90
N ASN A 55 5.62 -1.93 -1.60
CA ASN A 55 6.94 -1.90 -0.99
C ASN A 55 7.99 -1.22 -1.88
N ASN A 56 7.96 -1.50 -3.20
CA ASN A 56 8.81 -0.84 -4.19
C ASN A 56 8.47 0.65 -4.41
N SER A 57 7.23 1.05 -4.14
CA SER A 57 6.84 2.46 -4.17
C SER A 57 7.22 3.19 -2.90
N ASN A 58 7.11 2.53 -1.74
CA ASN A 58 7.45 3.11 -0.44
C ASN A 58 8.95 3.30 -0.26
N GLY A 59 9.76 2.34 -0.74
CA GLY A 59 11.22 2.49 -0.75
C GLY A 59 11.73 3.67 -1.60
N ARG A 60 10.89 4.27 -2.46
CA ARG A 60 11.21 5.52 -3.16
C ARG A 60 10.73 6.77 -2.42
N ASN A 61 9.74 6.63 -1.53
CA ASN A 61 9.20 7.75 -0.74
C ASN A 61 10.05 8.00 0.51
N ASP A 62 10.60 6.96 1.15
CA ASP A 62 11.51 7.10 2.32
C ASP A 62 12.78 7.92 1.98
N ASP A 63 13.33 7.75 0.77
CA ASP A 63 14.48 8.55 0.28
C ASP A 63 14.11 10.04 0.10
N LEU A 64 12.90 10.34 -0.37
CA LEU A 64 12.45 11.71 -0.65
C LEU A 64 12.01 12.47 0.61
N GLU A 65 11.37 11.80 1.58
CA GLU A 65 11.01 12.43 2.87
C GLU A 65 12.24 12.71 3.74
N SER A 66 13.32 11.93 3.57
CA SER A 66 14.60 12.16 4.27
C SER A 66 15.38 13.38 3.74
N GLU A 67 15.11 13.82 2.50
CA GLU A 67 15.74 14.99 1.88
C GLU A 67 14.99 16.32 2.13
N GLU A 68 13.78 16.29 2.71
CA GLU A 68 12.99 17.50 3.01
C GLU A 68 13.22 18.06 4.44
N ILE A 69 14.17 17.48 5.19
CA ILE A 69 14.65 17.97 6.48
C ILE A 69 16.05 18.57 6.31
N ASP A 70 16.15 19.78 5.75
CA ASP A 70 17.31 20.70 5.89
C ASP A 70 16.82 22.12 6.21
#